data_AF-A0A924QPE4-F1
#
_entry.id   AF-A0A924QPE4-F1
#
_cell.length_a   1.000
_cell.length_b   1.000
_cell.length_c   1.000
_cell.angle_alpha   90.00
_cell.angle_beta   90.00
_cell.angle_gamma   90.00
#
_symmetry.space_group_name_H-M   'P 1'
#
loop_
_entity.id
_entity.type
_entity.pdbx_description
1 polymer ?
#
loop_
_entity_poly.entity_id
_entity_poly.type
_entity_poly.pdbx_seq_one_letter_code
_entity_poly.pdbx_strand_id
1 'polypeptide(L)'
;MLSSILKSSFVLGLIIVFSTPIYAAVYYVATTGSNTNSGTINQPFTTIQKAQKFVKPGDTVYIRGGLYTMQNEVIARQEKLWEYVTFLDKSGTVSKRINYWAYPNEKPVFDYSNIKSSEHRIIAFFVSGSWLHIKGLEVTGVQVGIKTHTQSECFENQGSNNIYEGLNMHDGMAIGIYLIAGSNNLFLNCDAYQNHDYFSENGKGGNTDGFGCHPKKGDVGNVFRGC
;
A
#
# COMPACT_ATOMS: atom_id res chain seq x y z
N MET A 1 78.32 14.91 -10.88
CA MET A 1 77.17 15.84 -10.85
C MET A 1 75.90 15.05 -10.61
N LEU A 2 75.23 15.36 -9.49
CA LEU A 2 73.80 15.16 -9.15
C LEU A 2 73.16 13.76 -9.36
N SER A 3 73.05 13.01 -8.26
CA SER A 3 71.91 12.12 -8.03
C SER A 3 70.83 12.89 -7.27
N SER A 4 69.62 12.99 -7.82
CA SER A 4 68.46 13.57 -7.13
C SER A 4 67.57 12.43 -6.63
N ILE A 5 67.38 12.36 -5.31
CA ILE A 5 66.47 11.41 -4.66
C ILE A 5 65.15 12.17 -4.49
N LEU A 6 64.14 11.88 -5.31
CA LEU A 6 62.77 12.35 -5.07
C LEU A 6 62.22 11.66 -3.82
N LYS A 7 62.06 12.42 -2.73
CA LYS A 7 61.29 12.00 -1.56
C LYS A 7 59.80 12.16 -1.88
N SER A 8 59.16 11.08 -2.33
CA SER A 8 57.70 11.05 -2.49
C SER A 8 57.06 11.01 -1.11
N SER A 9 56.55 12.16 -0.64
CA SER A 9 55.82 12.25 0.63
C SER A 9 54.38 11.81 0.38
N PHE A 10 54.05 10.60 0.80
CA PHE A 10 52.68 10.10 0.81
C PHE A 10 51.92 10.77 1.95
N VAL A 11 51.10 11.78 1.64
CA VAL A 11 50.16 12.35 2.61
C VAL A 11 48.93 11.44 2.65
N LEU A 12 48.84 10.62 3.68
CA LEU A 12 47.67 9.78 3.95
C LEU A 12 46.53 10.70 4.45
N GLY A 13 45.65 11.13 3.55
CA GLY A 13 44.47 11.91 3.90
C GLY A 13 43.49 11.08 4.72
N LEU A 14 43.24 11.49 5.96
CA LEU A 14 42.24 10.88 6.82
C LEU A 14 40.84 11.20 6.29
N ILE A 15 40.19 10.23 5.62
CA ILE A 15 38.78 10.34 5.21
C ILE A 15 37.91 10.08 6.45
N ILE A 16 37.44 11.16 7.07
CA ILE A 16 36.45 11.07 8.14
C ILE A 16 35.07 10.85 7.49
N VAL A 17 34.62 9.60 7.47
CA VAL A 17 33.25 9.26 7.05
C VAL A 17 32.31 9.61 8.21
N PHE A 18 31.66 10.78 8.12
CA PHE A 18 30.57 11.13 9.01
C PHE A 18 29.36 10.25 8.69
N SER A 19 29.17 9.20 9.48
CA SER A 19 27.93 8.40 9.51
C SER A 19 26.85 9.21 10.21
N THR A 20 25.99 9.90 9.45
CA THR A 20 24.77 10.45 10.03
C THR A 20 23.81 9.30 10.39
N PRO A 21 23.27 9.25 11.60
CA PRO A 21 22.24 8.26 11.92
C PRO A 21 21.02 8.55 11.04
N ILE A 22 20.70 7.61 10.13
CA ILE A 22 19.46 7.65 9.36
C ILE A 22 18.35 7.16 10.29
N TYR A 23 17.62 8.11 10.88
CA TYR A 23 16.36 7.82 11.55
C TYR A 23 15.29 7.50 10.50
N ALA A 24 14.37 6.60 10.85
CA ALA A 24 13.18 6.34 10.05
C ALA A 24 12.38 7.64 9.88
N ALA A 25 12.06 8.00 8.64
CA ALA A 25 11.22 9.16 8.37
C ALA A 25 9.76 8.85 8.71
N VAL A 26 9.04 9.89 9.12
CA VAL A 26 7.61 9.82 9.39
C VAL A 26 6.89 10.78 8.47
N TYR A 27 5.96 10.26 7.67
CA TYR A 27 5.11 11.03 6.78
C TYR A 27 3.66 10.98 7.26
N TYR A 28 2.89 12.02 6.92
CA TYR A 28 1.49 12.14 7.28
C TYR A 28 0.63 12.33 6.04
N VAL A 29 -0.51 11.64 6.01
CA VAL A 29 -1.55 11.76 4.99
C VAL A 29 -2.84 12.18 5.70
N ALA A 30 -3.51 13.22 5.23
CA ALA A 30 -4.75 13.73 5.83
C ALA A 30 -5.73 14.18 4.74
N THR A 31 -7.03 14.13 5.04
CA THR A 31 -8.10 14.64 4.16
C THR A 31 -7.97 16.14 3.88
N THR A 32 -7.40 16.91 4.81
CA THR A 32 -7.11 18.34 4.67
C THR A 32 -5.69 18.63 4.14
N GLY A 33 -4.94 17.58 3.78
CA GLY A 33 -3.58 17.71 3.28
C GLY A 33 -3.50 18.22 1.83
N SER A 34 -2.28 18.47 1.37
CA SER A 34 -1.98 18.79 -0.03
C SER A 34 -0.82 17.94 -0.53
N ASN A 35 -0.92 17.41 -1.76
CA ASN A 35 0.20 16.70 -2.39
C ASN A 35 1.38 17.61 -2.80
N THR A 36 1.28 18.92 -2.56
CA THR A 36 2.40 19.88 -2.63
C THR A 36 3.10 20.10 -1.29
N ASN A 37 2.52 19.63 -0.19
CA ASN A 37 3.11 19.77 1.15
C ASN A 37 4.37 18.91 1.32
N SER A 38 5.04 19.09 2.47
CA SER A 38 6.25 18.34 2.86
C SER A 38 5.98 16.96 3.46
N GLY A 39 4.73 16.62 3.77
CA GLY A 39 4.36 15.36 4.40
C GLY A 39 4.58 15.31 5.91
N THR A 40 4.78 16.46 6.56
CA THR A 40 4.91 16.57 8.03
C THR A 40 3.53 16.58 8.70
N ILE A 41 3.48 16.43 10.04
CA ILE A 41 2.20 16.42 10.77
C ILE A 41 1.36 17.69 10.56
N ASN A 42 2.03 18.85 10.40
CA ASN A 42 1.38 20.15 10.18
C ASN A 42 1.15 20.46 8.70
N GLN A 43 1.84 19.76 7.80
CA GLN A 43 1.70 19.88 6.35
C GLN A 43 1.62 18.47 5.74
N PRO A 44 0.52 17.74 5.99
CA PRO A 44 0.37 16.37 5.51
C PRO A 44 0.14 16.35 3.99
N PHE A 45 0.49 15.23 3.35
CA PHE A 45 0.06 14.92 1.99
C PHE A 45 -1.45 14.65 1.95
N THR A 46 -2.06 14.70 0.76
CA THR A 46 -3.46 14.30 0.58
C THR A 46 -3.60 12.80 0.32
N THR A 47 -2.64 12.18 -0.38
CA THR A 47 -2.75 10.77 -0.79
C THR A 47 -1.59 9.90 -0.30
N ILE A 48 -1.88 8.62 -0.02
CA ILE A 48 -0.85 7.62 0.26
C ILE A 48 0.12 7.50 -0.91
N GLN A 49 -0.38 7.58 -2.15
CA GLN A 49 0.47 7.52 -3.36
C GLN A 49 1.52 8.64 -3.40
N LYS A 50 1.25 9.81 -2.82
CA LYS A 50 2.26 10.88 -2.70
C LYS A 50 3.33 10.49 -1.69
N ALA A 51 2.96 10.01 -0.50
CA ALA A 51 3.90 9.52 0.51
C ALA A 51 4.78 8.37 -0.05
N GLN A 52 4.17 7.48 -0.83
CA GLN A 52 4.85 6.34 -1.47
C GLN A 52 6.04 6.78 -2.33
N LYS A 53 6.05 8.00 -2.90
CA LYS A 53 7.20 8.51 -3.66
C LYS A 53 8.45 8.72 -2.79
N PHE A 54 8.29 8.94 -1.48
CA PHE A 54 9.39 9.30 -0.57
C PHE A 54 9.87 8.17 0.33
N VAL A 55 8.97 7.26 0.73
CA VAL A 55 9.29 6.22 1.71
C VAL A 55 10.49 5.35 1.29
N LYS A 56 11.24 4.92 2.29
CA LYS A 56 12.36 3.98 2.27
C LYS A 56 12.18 2.93 3.37
N PRO A 57 12.90 1.79 3.33
CA PRO A 57 12.83 0.79 4.38
C PRO A 57 13.00 1.38 5.78
N GLY A 58 12.02 1.15 6.65
CA GLY A 58 11.97 1.64 8.03
C GLY A 58 11.03 2.82 8.24
N ASP A 59 10.65 3.52 7.18
CA ASP A 59 9.79 4.70 7.27
C ASP A 59 8.34 4.34 7.64
N THR A 60 7.63 5.29 8.25
CA THR A 60 6.22 5.16 8.60
C THR A 60 5.40 6.26 7.96
N VAL A 61 4.31 5.87 7.29
CA VAL A 61 3.25 6.77 6.84
C VAL A 61 2.10 6.63 7.82
N TYR A 62 1.78 7.71 8.52
CA TYR A 62 0.58 7.83 9.32
C TYR A 62 -0.57 8.44 8.51
N ILE A 63 -1.70 7.72 8.46
CA ILE A 63 -2.92 8.15 7.79
C ILE A 63 -3.88 8.68 8.86
N ARG A 64 -4.16 9.98 8.82
CA ARG A 64 -5.06 10.66 9.76
C ARG A 64 -6.50 10.21 9.55
N GLY A 65 -7.32 10.32 10.59
CA GLY A 65 -8.74 9.99 10.53
C GLY A 65 -9.51 10.93 9.63
N GLY A 66 -10.60 10.42 9.07
CA GLY A 66 -11.48 11.16 8.19
C GLY A 66 -11.95 10.32 7.00
N LEU A 67 -12.90 10.88 6.26
CA LEU A 67 -13.43 10.29 5.04
C LEU A 67 -12.59 10.75 3.84
N TYR A 68 -11.87 9.82 3.24
CA TYR A 68 -11.11 10.01 2.00
C TYR A 68 -12.01 9.60 0.83
N THR A 69 -12.72 10.58 0.26
CA THR A 69 -13.54 10.36 -0.94
C THR A 69 -12.63 10.21 -2.16
N MET A 70 -12.53 8.99 -2.67
CA MET A 70 -11.67 8.64 -3.80
C MET A 70 -12.31 9.06 -5.12
N GLN A 71 -11.51 9.59 -6.04
CA GLN A 71 -11.94 10.03 -7.37
C GLN A 71 -10.95 9.55 -8.43
N ASN A 72 -11.36 9.50 -9.70
CA ASN A 72 -10.54 8.92 -10.78
C ASN A 72 -9.15 9.58 -10.90
N GLU A 73 -8.99 10.84 -10.50
CA GLU A 73 -7.73 11.60 -10.54
C GLU A 73 -6.65 11.02 -9.62
N VAL A 74 -7.02 10.20 -8.62
CA VAL A 74 -6.06 9.58 -7.70
C VAL A 74 -5.65 8.17 -8.11
N ILE A 75 -6.15 7.66 -9.26
CA ILE A 75 -5.73 6.36 -9.81
C ILE A 75 -4.21 6.42 -10.09
N ALA A 76 -3.44 5.62 -9.34
CA ALA A 76 -1.99 5.63 -9.42
C ALA A 76 -1.45 5.00 -10.71
N ARG A 77 -2.13 3.97 -11.22
CA ARG A 77 -1.70 3.22 -12.38
C ARG A 77 -2.88 2.50 -13.03
N GLN A 78 -2.83 2.38 -14.34
CA GLN A 78 -3.73 1.52 -15.11
C GLN A 78 -2.87 0.52 -15.89
N GLU A 79 -3.22 -0.76 -15.84
CA GLU A 79 -2.53 -1.81 -16.57
C GLU A 79 -3.50 -2.88 -17.04
N LYS A 80 -3.56 -3.09 -18.36
CA LYS A 80 -4.49 -4.04 -19.00
C LYS A 80 -5.92 -3.77 -18.55
N LEU A 81 -6.57 -4.73 -17.89
CA LEU A 81 -7.95 -4.64 -17.42
C LEU A 81 -8.08 -3.98 -16.04
N TRP A 82 -6.99 -3.51 -15.43
CA TRP A 82 -6.99 -3.08 -14.03
C TRP A 82 -6.61 -1.62 -13.84
N GLU A 83 -7.35 -0.95 -12.96
CA GLU A 83 -7.01 0.34 -12.37
C GLU A 83 -6.58 0.14 -10.91
N TYR A 84 -5.32 0.48 -10.62
CA TYR A 84 -4.75 0.42 -9.29
C TYR A 84 -4.82 1.82 -8.68
N VAL A 85 -5.69 2.00 -7.68
CA VAL A 85 -5.91 3.32 -7.09
C VAL A 85 -4.72 3.72 -6.22
N THR A 86 -4.34 2.85 -5.28
CA THR A 86 -3.08 2.97 -4.51
C THR A 86 -2.13 1.85 -4.92
N PHE A 87 -0.92 2.21 -5.37
CA PHE A 87 0.09 1.27 -5.86
C PHE A 87 1.30 1.24 -4.93
N LEU A 88 1.39 0.19 -4.11
CA LEU A 88 2.44 -0.01 -3.10
C LEU A 88 3.50 -1.01 -3.58
N ASP A 89 4.47 -0.52 -4.34
CA ASP A 89 5.54 -1.29 -5.01
C ASP A 89 6.91 -1.28 -4.31
N LYS A 90 7.16 -0.28 -3.46
CA LYS A 90 8.38 -0.23 -2.63
C LYS A 90 8.35 -1.31 -1.55
N SER A 91 9.52 -1.88 -1.28
CA SER A 91 9.69 -2.91 -0.25
C SER A 91 10.50 -2.39 0.94
N GLY A 92 10.15 -2.86 2.13
CA GLY A 92 11.02 -2.77 3.30
C GLY A 92 12.09 -3.86 3.29
N THR A 93 12.68 -4.12 4.45
CA THR A 93 13.56 -5.26 4.69
C THR A 93 13.12 -6.03 5.93
N VAL A 94 13.71 -7.21 6.17
CA VAL A 94 13.47 -8.05 7.34
C VAL A 94 13.54 -7.31 8.68
N SER A 95 14.41 -6.30 8.78
CA SER A 95 14.59 -5.49 10.00
C SER A 95 13.99 -4.09 9.92
N LYS A 96 13.52 -3.66 8.75
CA LYS A 96 13.04 -2.29 8.49
C LYS A 96 11.84 -2.31 7.55
N ARG A 97 10.67 -2.66 8.09
CA ARG A 97 9.40 -2.60 7.35
C ARG A 97 9.07 -1.18 6.93
N ILE A 98 8.30 -1.03 5.86
CA ILE A 98 7.61 0.23 5.57
C ILE A 98 6.20 0.11 6.14
N ASN A 99 5.81 1.08 6.97
CA ASN A 99 4.54 1.04 7.68
C ASN A 99 3.54 2.02 7.05
N TYR A 100 2.30 1.59 6.83
CA TYR A 100 1.15 2.42 6.45
C TYR A 100 0.07 2.23 7.50
N TRP A 101 0.06 3.08 8.50
CA TRP A 101 -0.77 2.90 9.68
C TRP A 101 -1.78 4.02 9.80
N ALA A 102 -3.01 3.69 10.16
CA ALA A 102 -3.90 4.67 10.78
C ALA A 102 -3.16 5.37 11.93
N TYR A 103 -3.33 6.69 12.02
CA TYR A 103 -2.79 7.44 13.14
C TYR A 103 -3.43 6.95 14.44
N PRO A 104 -2.69 6.83 15.56
CA PRO A 104 -3.22 6.21 16.77
C PRO A 104 -4.55 6.81 17.22
N ASN A 105 -5.55 5.94 17.45
CA ASN A 105 -6.92 6.28 17.85
C ASN A 105 -7.73 7.09 16.82
N GLU A 106 -7.25 7.22 15.59
CA GLU A 106 -7.98 7.83 14.48
C GLU A 106 -8.44 6.75 13.48
N LYS A 107 -9.52 7.04 12.75
CA LYS A 107 -10.15 6.11 11.81
C LYS A 107 -10.15 6.68 10.38
N PRO A 108 -9.20 6.29 9.51
CA PRO A 108 -9.24 6.64 8.10
C PRO A 108 -10.19 5.72 7.33
N VAL A 109 -11.19 6.30 6.69
CA VAL A 109 -12.16 5.59 5.83
C VAL A 109 -11.95 6.03 4.39
N PHE A 110 -11.55 5.10 3.52
CA PHE A 110 -11.43 5.35 2.09
C PHE A 110 -12.72 4.91 1.41
N ASP A 111 -13.44 5.88 0.84
CA ASP A 111 -14.69 5.66 0.14
C ASP A 111 -14.47 5.74 -1.36
N TYR A 112 -14.69 4.62 -2.04
CA TYR A 112 -14.48 4.44 -3.47
C TYR A 112 -15.75 4.61 -4.30
N SER A 113 -16.89 5.00 -3.70
CA SER A 113 -18.18 5.11 -4.40
C SER A 113 -18.15 6.04 -5.62
N ASN A 114 -17.21 6.99 -5.64
CA ASN A 114 -17.05 7.98 -6.70
C ASN A 114 -16.03 7.58 -7.78
N ILE A 115 -15.34 6.45 -7.64
CA ILE A 115 -14.51 5.90 -8.72
C ILE A 115 -15.43 5.30 -9.78
N LYS A 116 -15.42 5.91 -10.96
CA LYS A 116 -16.20 5.45 -12.11
C LYS A 116 -15.28 4.82 -13.13
N SER A 117 -15.31 3.51 -13.26
CA SER A 117 -14.66 2.80 -14.35
C SER A 117 -15.71 1.97 -15.07
N SER A 118 -15.80 2.07 -16.40
CA SER A 118 -16.78 1.29 -17.20
C SER A 118 -16.15 0.11 -17.93
N GLU A 119 -14.82 0.05 -17.98
CA GLU A 119 -14.08 -0.95 -18.77
C GLU A 119 -12.95 -1.62 -17.98
N HIS A 120 -12.67 -1.18 -16.74
CA HIS A 120 -11.64 -1.78 -15.90
C HIS A 120 -12.21 -2.34 -14.60
N ARG A 121 -11.48 -3.32 -14.08
CA ARG A 121 -11.57 -3.78 -12.70
C ARG A 121 -10.79 -2.82 -11.81
N ILE A 122 -11.23 -2.65 -10.57
CA ILE A 122 -10.64 -1.70 -9.63
C ILE A 122 -9.91 -2.48 -8.53
N ILE A 123 -8.67 -2.08 -8.23
CA ILE A 123 -7.96 -2.49 -7.02
C ILE A 123 -7.71 -1.25 -6.18
N ALA A 124 -8.31 -1.19 -4.99
CA ALA A 124 -8.15 -0.06 -4.09
C ALA A 124 -6.69 0.07 -3.60
N PHE A 125 -6.10 -1.05 -3.17
CA PHE A 125 -4.70 -1.17 -2.78
C PHE A 125 -4.03 -2.36 -3.48
N PHE A 126 -3.21 -2.05 -4.48
CA PHE A 126 -2.35 -3.05 -5.13
C PHE A 126 -1.01 -3.11 -4.41
N VAL A 127 -0.65 -4.27 -3.87
CA VAL A 127 0.52 -4.44 -3.00
C VAL A 127 1.49 -5.47 -3.58
N SER A 128 2.45 -4.99 -4.38
CA SER A 128 3.56 -5.80 -4.90
C SER A 128 4.83 -5.70 -4.05
N GLY A 129 4.95 -4.66 -3.22
CA GLY A 129 6.03 -4.51 -2.26
C GLY A 129 6.02 -5.59 -1.18
N SER A 130 7.21 -5.91 -0.67
CA SER A 130 7.43 -6.87 0.42
C SER A 130 7.85 -6.17 1.71
N TRP A 131 7.72 -6.86 2.85
CA TRP A 131 8.05 -6.29 4.17
C TRP A 131 7.27 -5.01 4.50
N LEU A 132 6.00 -4.99 4.16
CA LEU A 132 5.07 -3.91 4.49
C LEU A 132 4.28 -4.24 5.75
N HIS A 133 3.80 -3.21 6.44
CA HIS A 133 2.79 -3.34 7.49
C HIS A 133 1.69 -2.31 7.27
N ILE A 134 0.53 -2.78 6.83
CA ILE A 134 -0.65 -1.97 6.55
C ILE A 134 -1.64 -2.19 7.68
N LYS A 135 -2.04 -1.12 8.37
CA LYS A 135 -2.77 -1.25 9.64
C LYS A 135 -3.91 -0.24 9.79
N GLY A 136 -5.07 -0.72 10.23
CA GLY A 136 -6.16 0.13 10.73
C GLY A 136 -6.91 0.91 9.66
N LEU A 137 -6.82 0.52 8.38
CA LEU A 137 -7.48 1.22 7.29
C LEU A 137 -8.87 0.62 7.05
N GLU A 138 -9.86 1.49 6.82
CA GLU A 138 -11.19 1.09 6.39
C GLU A 138 -11.39 1.42 4.91
N VAL A 139 -11.97 0.49 4.16
CA VAL A 139 -12.21 0.61 2.72
C VAL A 139 -13.69 0.30 2.45
N THR A 140 -14.37 1.24 1.81
CA THR A 140 -15.79 1.15 1.49
C THR A 140 -16.08 1.51 0.04
N GLY A 141 -17.22 1.06 -0.48
CA GLY A 141 -17.75 1.57 -1.74
C GLY A 141 -16.92 1.22 -2.98
N VAL A 142 -16.01 0.25 -2.95
CA VAL A 142 -15.25 -0.15 -4.15
C VAL A 142 -16.20 -0.68 -5.21
N GLN A 143 -16.16 -0.09 -6.40
CA GLN A 143 -17.12 -0.35 -7.47
C GLN A 143 -16.70 -1.53 -8.37
N VAL A 144 -17.68 -2.14 -9.03
CA VAL A 144 -17.50 -2.99 -10.20
C VAL A 144 -18.08 -2.27 -11.42
N GLY A 145 -17.26 -2.13 -12.45
CA GLY A 145 -17.56 -1.37 -13.67
C GLY A 145 -18.03 -2.18 -14.88
N ILE A 146 -17.78 -3.49 -14.86
CA ILE A 146 -17.93 -4.40 -16.00
C ILE A 146 -19.18 -5.25 -15.82
N LYS A 147 -19.98 -5.44 -16.89
CA LYS A 147 -21.26 -6.18 -16.83
C LYS A 147 -21.14 -7.70 -16.91
N THR A 148 -20.06 -8.19 -17.53
CA THR A 148 -19.78 -9.63 -17.67
C THR A 148 -18.98 -10.15 -16.48
N HIS A 149 -18.61 -11.44 -16.52
CA HIS A 149 -17.79 -12.07 -15.48
C HIS A 149 -16.56 -11.23 -15.11
N THR A 150 -16.54 -10.76 -13.87
CA THR A 150 -15.56 -9.79 -13.39
C THR A 150 -15.43 -9.80 -11.86
N GLN A 151 -14.49 -9.01 -11.35
CA GLN A 151 -14.31 -8.71 -9.93
C GLN A 151 -13.58 -7.37 -9.77
N SER A 152 -13.68 -6.77 -8.59
CA SER A 152 -12.80 -5.71 -8.08
C SER A 152 -12.30 -6.12 -6.71
N GLU A 153 -11.27 -5.48 -6.18
CA GLU A 153 -10.56 -5.92 -4.97
C GLU A 153 -10.23 -4.74 -4.04
N CYS A 154 -10.43 -4.88 -2.73
CA CYS A 154 -9.99 -3.87 -1.78
C CYS A 154 -8.47 -3.92 -1.60
N PHE A 155 -7.92 -5.11 -1.33
CA PHE A 155 -6.47 -5.33 -1.21
C PHE A 155 -6.03 -6.51 -2.07
N GLU A 156 -5.21 -6.27 -3.10
CA GLU A 156 -4.51 -7.35 -3.82
C GLU A 156 -3.09 -7.50 -3.28
N ASN A 157 -2.70 -8.71 -2.88
CA ASN A 157 -1.33 -9.01 -2.49
C ASN A 157 -0.59 -9.81 -3.56
N GLN A 158 0.56 -9.29 -3.99
CA GLN A 158 1.58 -10.01 -4.76
C GLN A 158 2.94 -10.06 -4.06
N GLY A 159 3.16 -9.23 -3.04
CA GLY A 159 4.40 -9.19 -2.26
C GLY A 159 4.51 -10.30 -1.21
N SER A 160 5.67 -10.39 -0.57
CA SER A 160 5.96 -11.38 0.48
C SER A 160 6.28 -10.73 1.82
N ASN A 161 6.09 -11.48 2.90
CA ASN A 161 6.41 -11.08 4.26
C ASN A 161 5.64 -9.83 4.71
N ASN A 162 4.47 -9.55 4.16
CA ASN A 162 3.64 -8.39 4.54
C ASN A 162 2.76 -8.70 5.76
N ILE A 163 2.36 -7.65 6.47
CA ILE A 163 1.38 -7.72 7.55
C ILE A 163 0.23 -6.78 7.18
N TYR A 164 -0.98 -7.33 7.19
CA TYR A 164 -2.25 -6.61 7.07
C TYR A 164 -2.95 -6.77 8.40
N GLU A 165 -3.19 -5.68 9.14
CA GLU A 165 -3.67 -5.76 10.52
C GLU A 165 -4.85 -4.82 10.76
N GLY A 166 -5.97 -5.33 11.28
CA GLY A 166 -7.09 -4.47 11.64
C GLY A 166 -7.68 -3.73 10.44
N LEU A 167 -7.68 -4.36 9.26
CA LEU A 167 -8.30 -3.79 8.07
C LEU A 167 -9.80 -4.08 8.09
N ASN A 168 -10.61 -3.13 7.65
CA ASN A 168 -12.05 -3.29 7.59
C ASN A 168 -12.52 -2.99 6.16
N MET A 169 -12.98 -4.00 5.41
CA MET A 169 -13.40 -3.84 4.02
C MET A 169 -14.87 -4.21 3.85
N HIS A 170 -15.73 -3.22 3.62
CA HIS A 170 -17.17 -3.46 3.66
C HIS A 170 -17.99 -2.50 2.81
N ASP A 171 -19.27 -2.79 2.64
CA ASP A 171 -20.23 -1.93 1.92
C ASP A 171 -19.74 -1.54 0.51
N GLY A 172 -19.15 -2.50 -0.19
CA GLY A 172 -18.67 -2.36 -1.56
C GLY A 172 -19.13 -3.51 -2.47
N MET A 173 -18.62 -3.53 -3.70
CA MET A 173 -18.82 -4.62 -4.67
C MET A 173 -17.58 -5.51 -4.82
N ALA A 174 -16.49 -5.16 -4.15
CA ALA A 174 -15.19 -5.80 -4.32
C ALA A 174 -14.97 -6.94 -3.34
N ILE A 175 -14.13 -7.89 -3.74
CA ILE A 175 -13.49 -8.84 -2.82
C ILE A 175 -12.74 -8.03 -1.74
N GLY A 176 -12.74 -8.52 -0.50
CA GLY A 176 -11.97 -7.89 0.56
C GLY A 176 -10.46 -8.00 0.30
N ILE A 177 -9.86 -9.14 0.63
CA ILE A 177 -8.45 -9.41 0.33
C ILE A 177 -8.37 -10.46 -0.76
N TYR A 178 -7.52 -10.23 -1.77
CA TYR A 178 -7.22 -11.20 -2.81
C TYR A 178 -5.70 -11.41 -2.89
N LEU A 179 -5.22 -12.53 -2.34
CA LEU A 179 -3.81 -12.91 -2.42
C LEU A 179 -3.60 -13.77 -3.66
N ILE A 180 -2.81 -13.29 -4.63
CA ILE A 180 -2.53 -14.03 -5.87
C ILE A 180 -1.07 -14.44 -6.03
N ALA A 181 -0.18 -13.88 -5.22
CA ALA A 181 1.23 -14.25 -5.17
C ALA A 181 1.86 -13.86 -3.83
N GLY A 182 3.04 -14.43 -3.61
CA GLY A 182 3.91 -14.11 -2.49
C GLY A 182 3.70 -15.03 -1.29
N SER A 183 4.71 -15.03 -0.43
CA SER A 183 4.83 -15.95 0.71
C SER A 183 4.88 -15.20 2.03
N ASN A 184 4.55 -15.89 3.12
CA ASN A 184 4.68 -15.41 4.50
C ASN A 184 3.91 -14.12 4.81
N ASN A 185 2.78 -13.88 4.15
CA ASN A 185 1.90 -12.76 4.46
C ASN A 185 0.99 -13.11 5.63
N LEU A 186 0.85 -12.19 6.58
CA LEU A 186 -0.07 -12.32 7.71
C LEU A 186 -1.22 -11.33 7.54
N PHE A 187 -2.44 -11.85 7.44
CA PHE A 187 -3.68 -11.10 7.54
C PHE A 187 -4.25 -11.34 8.93
N LEU A 188 -4.26 -10.30 9.76
CA LEU A 188 -4.50 -10.39 11.19
C LEU A 188 -5.64 -9.47 11.61
N ASN A 189 -6.70 -10.05 12.18
CA ASN A 189 -7.85 -9.33 12.70
C ASN A 189 -8.46 -8.38 11.65
N CYS A 190 -8.62 -8.86 10.42
CA CYS A 190 -9.25 -8.08 9.36
C CYS A 190 -10.70 -8.50 9.22
N ASP A 191 -11.60 -7.55 8.97
CA ASP A 191 -13.02 -7.80 8.73
C ASP A 191 -13.35 -7.55 7.24
N ALA A 192 -14.15 -8.45 6.67
CA ALA A 192 -14.68 -8.30 5.32
C ALA A 192 -16.16 -8.70 5.28
N TYR A 193 -17.07 -7.74 5.14
CA TYR A 193 -18.51 -7.99 5.23
C TYR A 193 -19.34 -7.05 4.36
N GLN A 194 -20.58 -7.43 4.04
CA GLN A 194 -21.49 -6.61 3.21
C GLN A 194 -20.89 -6.21 1.85
N ASN A 195 -20.00 -7.05 1.32
CA ASN A 195 -19.50 -6.89 -0.03
C ASN A 195 -20.37 -7.72 -0.99
N HIS A 196 -20.95 -7.06 -1.99
CA HIS A 196 -21.84 -7.70 -2.94
C HIS A 196 -21.81 -6.97 -4.28
N ASP A 197 -21.36 -7.67 -5.33
CA ASP A 197 -21.46 -7.17 -6.70
C ASP A 197 -22.90 -7.28 -7.23
N TYR A 198 -23.62 -6.17 -7.15
CA TYR A 198 -24.95 -5.99 -7.74
C TYR A 198 -24.90 -5.43 -9.18
N PHE A 199 -23.71 -5.21 -9.76
CA PHE A 199 -23.55 -4.57 -11.06
C PHE A 199 -23.34 -5.57 -12.20
N SER A 200 -22.49 -6.58 -12.01
CA SER A 200 -22.16 -7.59 -13.02
C SER A 200 -23.08 -8.80 -12.98
N GLU A 201 -23.16 -9.57 -14.07
CA GLU A 201 -23.85 -10.86 -14.15
C GLU A 201 -25.29 -10.86 -13.59
N ASN A 202 -26.02 -9.76 -13.80
CA ASN A 202 -27.37 -9.48 -13.28
C ASN A 202 -27.46 -9.38 -11.75
N GLY A 203 -26.39 -8.92 -11.11
CA GLY A 203 -26.33 -8.64 -9.67
C GLY A 203 -26.36 -9.89 -8.80
N LYS A 204 -25.77 -10.99 -9.27
CA LYS A 204 -25.72 -12.25 -8.52
C LYS A 204 -24.71 -12.22 -7.37
N GLY A 205 -23.73 -11.30 -7.38
CA GLY A 205 -22.65 -11.25 -6.39
C GLY A 205 -21.71 -12.46 -6.40
N GLY A 206 -21.61 -13.18 -7.54
CA GLY A 206 -21.04 -14.53 -7.59
C GLY A 206 -19.52 -14.64 -7.35
N ASN A 207 -18.78 -13.53 -7.41
CA ASN A 207 -17.32 -13.51 -7.31
C ASN A 207 -16.81 -12.55 -6.21
N THR A 208 -17.64 -12.23 -5.22
CA THR A 208 -17.33 -11.23 -4.18
C THR A 208 -17.07 -11.90 -2.83
N ASP A 209 -15.90 -12.51 -2.68
CA ASP A 209 -15.46 -13.15 -1.44
C ASP A 209 -15.01 -12.12 -0.37
N GLY A 210 -15.05 -12.50 0.90
CA GLY A 210 -14.38 -11.73 1.96
C GLY A 210 -12.85 -11.82 1.84
N PHE A 211 -12.32 -13.05 1.74
CA PHE A 211 -10.89 -13.34 1.66
C PHE A 211 -10.62 -14.44 0.62
N GLY A 212 -9.98 -14.07 -0.49
CA GLY A 212 -9.49 -14.98 -1.53
C GLY A 212 -7.99 -15.25 -1.38
N CYS A 213 -7.60 -16.53 -1.41
CA CYS A 213 -6.21 -16.96 -1.29
C CYS A 213 -5.85 -17.93 -2.43
N HIS A 214 -5.21 -17.38 -3.46
CA HIS A 214 -4.87 -18.06 -4.71
C HIS A 214 -3.37 -17.87 -5.07
N PRO A 215 -2.44 -18.23 -4.15
CA PRO A 215 -1.01 -18.04 -4.36
C PRO A 215 -0.48 -18.83 -5.57
N LYS A 216 0.65 -18.38 -6.14
CA LYS A 216 1.32 -19.13 -7.21
C LYS A 216 1.86 -20.44 -6.66
N LYS A 217 2.03 -21.44 -7.52
CA LYS A 217 2.68 -22.71 -7.14
C LYS A 217 4.06 -22.43 -6.51
N GLY A 218 4.24 -22.90 -5.27
CA GLY A 218 5.49 -22.74 -4.51
C GLY A 218 5.47 -21.60 -3.49
N ASP A 219 4.51 -20.67 -3.58
CA ASP A 219 4.27 -19.69 -2.52
C ASP A 219 3.67 -20.38 -1.28
N VAL A 220 4.16 -20.03 -0.09
CA VAL A 220 3.82 -20.72 1.17
C VAL A 220 3.71 -19.74 2.35
N GLY A 221 3.16 -20.22 3.46
CA GLY A 221 3.22 -19.50 4.75
C GLY A 221 2.29 -18.30 4.88
N ASN A 222 1.35 -18.11 3.95
CA ASN A 222 0.31 -17.09 4.08
C ASN A 222 -0.73 -17.53 5.13
N VAL A 223 -1.09 -16.62 6.04
CA VAL A 223 -1.98 -16.93 7.18
C VAL A 223 -3.04 -15.84 7.32
N PHE A 224 -4.30 -16.26 7.40
CA PHE A 224 -5.41 -15.45 7.91
C PHE A 224 -5.66 -15.86 9.35
N ARG A 225 -5.71 -14.90 10.28
CA ARG A 225 -5.86 -15.16 11.72
C ARG A 225 -6.74 -14.10 12.36
N GLY A 226 -7.79 -14.54 13.03
CA GLY A 226 -8.74 -13.64 13.71
C GLY A 226 -9.58 -12.80 12.74
N CYS A 227 -9.65 -13.22 11.48
CA CYS A 227 -10.49 -12.63 10.44
C CYS A 227 -11.83 -13.37 10.31
#